data_AF-A0A359E3H5-F1
#
_entry.id   AF-A0A359E3H5-F1
#
_cell.length_a   1.000
_cell.length_b   1.000
_cell.length_c   1.000
_cell.angle_alpha   90.00
_cell.angle_beta   90.00
_cell.angle_gamma   90.00
#
_symmetry.space_group_name_H-M   'P 1'
#
loop_
_entity.id
_entity.type
_entity.pdbx_description
1 polymer ?
#
loop_
_entity_poly.entity_id
_entity_poly.type
_entity_poly.pdbx_seq_one_letter_code
_entity_poly.pdbx_strand_id
1 'polypeptide(L)'
;EQGFEKMGIIEGPKKLTEARFRVNGFTDYVNHVAEKSVVWTFPGDYSAESGVRAFHAYQESDIKPEAIFALNDEMAVGFMETAKAHGVNIPQDL
;
A
#
# COMPACT_ATOMS: atom_id res chain seq x y z
N GLU A 1 -2.68 -14.32 -7.40
CA GLU A 1 -3.89 -14.71 -8.15
C GLU A 1 -4.25 -13.72 -9.27
N GLN A 2 -4.11 -12.40 -9.11
CA GLN A 2 -4.43 -11.42 -10.19
C GLN A 2 -3.27 -11.03 -11.13
N GLY A 3 -2.09 -11.65 -11.00
CA GLY A 3 -0.97 -11.41 -11.92
C GLY A 3 -0.09 -10.17 -11.65
N PHE A 4 -0.48 -9.25 -10.75
CA PHE A 4 0.32 -8.03 -10.45
C PHE A 4 1.76 -8.32 -10.02
N GLU A 5 2.74 -7.62 -10.56
CA GLU A 5 4.17 -7.83 -10.30
C GLU A 5 4.74 -6.77 -9.37
N LYS A 6 4.32 -5.52 -9.55
CA LYS A 6 4.80 -4.36 -8.80
C LYS A 6 3.85 -4.05 -7.65
N MET A 7 4.26 -4.40 -6.45
CA MET A 7 3.43 -4.25 -5.26
C MET A 7 3.84 -3.00 -4.47
N GLY A 8 2.85 -2.35 -3.86
CA GLY A 8 3.02 -1.28 -2.90
C GLY A 8 2.53 -1.70 -1.51
N ILE A 9 3.03 -1.06 -0.46
CA ILE A 9 2.61 -1.32 0.93
C ILE A 9 2.46 -0.01 1.71
N ILE A 10 1.35 0.13 2.43
CA ILE A 10 1.13 1.18 3.44
C ILE A 10 1.34 0.53 4.81
N GLU A 11 2.51 0.79 5.41
CA GLU A 11 2.94 0.24 6.69
C GLU A 11 2.11 0.77 7.87
N GLY A 12 2.25 0.15 9.04
CA GLY A 12 1.74 0.66 10.31
C GLY A 12 2.85 1.29 11.15
N PRO A 13 2.54 1.71 12.39
CA PRO A 13 3.52 2.32 13.29
C PRO A 13 4.71 1.38 13.56
N LYS A 14 5.94 1.81 13.21
CA LYS A 14 7.17 0.99 13.34
C LYS A 14 7.49 0.49 14.76
N LYS A 15 6.96 1.18 15.78
CA LYS A 15 7.12 0.82 17.20
C LYS A 15 6.34 -0.44 17.57
N LEU A 16 5.28 -0.75 16.81
CA LEU A 16 4.37 -1.84 17.07
C LEU A 16 4.90 -3.14 16.46
N THR A 17 4.93 -4.19 17.28
CA THR A 17 5.50 -5.49 16.89
C THR A 17 4.66 -6.17 15.81
N GLU A 18 3.34 -6.09 15.95
CA GLU A 18 2.37 -6.59 14.99
C GLU A 18 2.47 -5.89 13.63
N ALA A 19 2.78 -4.59 13.59
CA ALA A 19 2.99 -3.86 12.35
C ALA A 19 4.22 -4.43 11.62
N ARG A 20 5.33 -4.63 12.33
CA ARG A 20 6.54 -5.24 11.78
C ARG A 20 6.28 -6.65 11.27
N PHE A 21 5.54 -7.47 12.00
CA PHE A 21 5.21 -8.83 11.55
C PHE A 21 4.35 -8.83 10.27
N ARG A 22 3.40 -7.90 10.13
CA ARG A 22 2.61 -7.77 8.89
C ARG A 22 3.46 -7.34 7.71
N VAL A 23 4.37 -6.37 7.89
CA VAL A 23 5.30 -5.95 6.83
C VAL A 23 6.20 -7.12 6.41
N ASN A 24 6.77 -7.84 7.38
CA ASN A 24 7.63 -8.99 7.10
C ASN A 24 6.85 -10.08 6.35
N GLY A 25 5.67 -10.47 6.83
CA GLY A 25 4.87 -11.52 6.18
C GLY A 25 4.50 -11.17 4.73
N PHE A 26 4.14 -9.92 4.47
CA PHE A 26 3.86 -9.46 3.10
C PHE A 26 5.11 -9.45 2.22
N THR A 27 6.21 -8.88 2.72
CA THR A 27 7.45 -8.74 1.97
C THR A 27 8.08 -10.11 1.69
N ASP A 28 8.04 -11.02 2.67
CA ASP A 28 8.46 -12.41 2.50
C ASP A 28 7.62 -13.06 1.41
N TYR A 29 6.29 -12.97 1.46
CA TYR A 29 5.43 -13.53 0.41
C TYR A 29 5.78 -12.99 -0.99
N VAL A 30 5.93 -11.66 -1.13
CA VAL A 30 6.26 -11.03 -2.41
C VAL A 30 7.60 -11.52 -2.94
N ASN A 31 8.63 -11.59 -2.08
CA ASN A 31 9.97 -12.05 -2.46
C ASN A 31 10.05 -13.54 -2.80
N HIS A 32 9.12 -14.36 -2.30
CA HIS A 32 9.07 -15.80 -2.62
C HIS A 32 8.38 -16.10 -3.95
N VAL A 33 7.61 -15.15 -4.50
CA VAL A 33 6.93 -15.33 -5.78
C VAL A 33 7.79 -14.69 -6.86
N ALA A 34 8.21 -15.50 -7.84
CA ALA A 34 8.99 -15.01 -8.97
C ALA A 34 8.29 -13.82 -9.65
N GLU A 35 9.10 -12.87 -10.13
CA GLU A 35 8.67 -11.67 -10.87
C GLU A 35 7.90 -10.63 -10.04
N LYS A 36 7.56 -10.91 -8.77
CA LYS A 36 6.98 -9.91 -7.88
C LYS A 36 8.04 -9.13 -7.12
N SER A 37 7.77 -7.84 -6.88
CA SER A 37 8.63 -6.98 -6.07
C SER A 37 7.82 -5.90 -5.35
N VAL A 38 8.27 -5.53 -4.15
CA VAL A 38 7.75 -4.35 -3.46
C VAL A 38 8.51 -3.14 -4.00
N VAL A 39 7.83 -2.31 -4.80
CA VAL A 39 8.45 -1.14 -5.47
C VAL A 39 8.12 0.19 -4.80
N TRP A 40 7.15 0.19 -3.89
CA TRP A 40 6.69 1.39 -3.22
C TRP A 40 6.28 1.08 -1.77
N THR A 41 6.71 1.92 -0.84
CA THR A 41 6.45 1.76 0.59
C THR A 41 6.09 3.11 1.20
N PHE A 42 5.04 3.15 2.01
CA PHE A 42 4.67 4.35 2.76
C PHE A 42 4.54 4.08 4.27
N PRO A 43 5.18 4.88 5.14
CA PRO A 43 5.05 4.73 6.59
C PRO A 43 3.71 5.30 7.09
N GLY A 44 2.73 4.42 7.31
CA GLY A 44 1.44 4.77 7.92
C GLY A 44 1.44 4.66 9.44
N ASP A 45 0.33 5.08 10.05
CA ASP A 45 0.16 5.12 11.51
C ASP A 45 -1.17 4.48 11.98
N TYR A 46 -1.83 3.69 11.12
CA TYR A 46 -3.15 3.10 11.29
C TYR A 46 -4.34 4.07 11.27
N SER A 47 -4.12 5.38 11.08
CA SER A 47 -5.20 6.35 10.88
C SER A 47 -5.62 6.47 9.42
N ALA A 48 -6.87 6.82 9.16
CA ALA A 48 -7.35 7.16 7.82
C ALA A 48 -6.58 8.33 7.22
N GLU A 49 -6.19 9.32 8.03
CA GLU A 49 -5.37 10.46 7.62
C GLU A 49 -4.01 10.00 7.06
N SER A 50 -3.43 8.92 7.59
CA SER A 50 -2.21 8.36 7.01
C SER A 50 -2.45 7.68 5.66
N GLY A 51 -3.63 7.12 5.43
CA GLY A 51 -4.08 6.66 4.11
C GLY A 51 -4.21 7.80 3.10
N VAL A 52 -4.76 8.95 3.51
CA VAL A 52 -4.84 10.16 2.67
C VAL A 52 -3.43 10.63 2.26
N ARG A 53 -2.51 10.74 3.23
CA ARG A 53 -1.11 11.10 2.96
C ARG A 53 -0.42 10.08 2.05
N ALA A 54 -0.71 8.80 2.23
CA ALA A 54 -0.19 7.73 1.39
C ALA A 54 -0.62 7.88 -0.07
N PHE A 55 -1.86 8.31 -0.33
CA PHE A 55 -2.33 8.57 -1.70
C PHE A 55 -1.57 9.73 -2.36
N HIS A 56 -1.38 10.84 -1.64
CA HIS A 56 -0.60 11.97 -2.18
C HIS A 56 0.85 11.57 -2.49
N ALA A 57 1.49 10.82 -1.59
CA ALA A 57 2.83 10.27 -1.83
C ALA A 57 2.86 9.26 -2.99
N TYR A 58 1.80 8.46 -3.15
CA TYR A 58 1.63 7.59 -4.31
C TYR A 58 1.58 8.43 -5.59
N GLN A 59 0.81 9.52 -5.64
CA GLN A 59 0.70 10.40 -6.82
C GLN A 59 2.04 11.03 -7.23
N GLU A 60 2.87 11.40 -6.26
CA GLU A 60 4.20 11.97 -6.48
C GLU A 60 5.28 10.93 -6.84
N SER A 61 5.00 9.63 -6.66
CA SER A 61 5.96 8.56 -6.95
C SER A 61 6.19 8.37 -8.45
N ASP A 62 7.46 8.37 -8.88
CA ASP A 62 7.88 8.01 -10.24
C ASP A 62 7.60 6.54 -10.57
N ILE A 63 7.64 5.67 -9.55
CA ILE A 63 7.38 4.23 -9.68
C ILE A 63 6.02 3.94 -9.08
N LYS A 64 5.06 3.58 -9.94
CA LYS A 64 3.69 3.22 -9.53
C LYS A 64 3.59 1.71 -9.27
N PRO A 65 3.19 1.27 -8.07
CA PRO A 65 2.72 -0.10 -7.88
C PRO A 65 1.41 -0.34 -8.63
N GLU A 66 1.16 -1.59 -9.00
CA GLU A 66 -0.06 -2.09 -9.64
C GLU A 66 -1.12 -2.52 -8.61
N ALA A 67 -0.70 -2.76 -7.36
CA ALA A 67 -1.58 -3.10 -6.25
C ALA A 67 -0.95 -2.62 -4.94
N ILE A 68 -1.77 -2.14 -4.01
CA ILE A 68 -1.31 -1.65 -2.71
C ILE A 68 -1.90 -2.47 -1.57
N PHE A 69 -1.04 -2.97 -0.69
CA PHE A 69 -1.42 -3.60 0.56
C PHE A 69 -1.40 -2.60 1.70
N ALA A 70 -2.57 -2.21 2.21
CA ALA A 70 -2.68 -1.44 3.44
C ALA A 70 -2.76 -2.37 4.65
N LEU A 71 -2.01 -2.06 5.72
CA LEU A 71 -1.92 -2.95 6.88
C LEU A 71 -3.20 -3.00 7.73
N ASN A 72 -4.13 -2.05 7.55
CA ASN A 72 -5.46 -2.04 8.13
C ASN A 72 -6.49 -1.36 7.21
N ASP A 73 -7.77 -1.49 7.58
CA ASP A 73 -8.90 -0.96 6.81
C ASP A 73 -8.99 0.57 6.84
N GLU A 74 -8.69 1.21 7.97
CA GLU A 74 -8.74 2.68 8.11
C GLU A 74 -7.81 3.38 7.09
N MET A 75 -6.56 2.93 6.97
CA MET A 75 -5.63 3.45 5.98
C MET A 75 -6.09 3.12 4.55
N ALA A 76 -6.65 1.94 4.33
CA ALA A 76 -7.18 1.56 3.02
C ALA A 76 -8.34 2.49 2.62
N VAL A 77 -9.29 2.74 3.52
CA VAL A 77 -10.42 3.64 3.29
C VAL A 77 -9.93 5.06 3.02
N GLY A 78 -9.04 5.61 3.85
CA GLY A 78 -8.48 6.95 3.62
C GLY A 78 -7.76 7.08 2.27
N PHE A 79 -7.03 6.04 1.86
CA PHE A 79 -6.40 5.99 0.54
C PHE A 79 -7.45 5.93 -0.58
N MET A 80 -8.40 5.01 -0.51
CA MET A 80 -9.41 4.78 -1.55
C MET A 80 -10.36 5.97 -1.72
N GLU A 81 -10.77 6.62 -0.63
CA GLU A 81 -11.62 7.82 -0.69
C GLU A 81 -10.88 8.98 -1.35
N THR A 82 -9.60 9.18 -0.99
CA THR A 82 -8.77 10.21 -1.60
C THR A 82 -8.52 9.90 -3.08
N ALA A 83 -8.25 8.64 -3.43
CA ALA A 83 -8.08 8.19 -4.80
C ALA A 83 -9.31 8.47 -5.65
N LYS A 84 -10.49 8.10 -5.15
CA LYS A 84 -11.77 8.38 -5.80
C LYS A 84 -12.02 9.88 -5.97
N ALA A 85 -11.68 10.71 -4.98
CA ALA A 85 -11.82 12.17 -5.07
C ALA A 85 -10.92 12.78 -6.14
N HIS A 86 -9.82 12.13 -6.50
CA HIS A 86 -8.89 12.54 -7.56
C HIS A 86 -9.14 11.80 -8.89
N GLY A 87 -10.26 11.09 -9.02
CA GLY A 87 -10.68 10.44 -10.27
C GLY A 87 -9.96 9.12 -10.59
N VAL A 88 -9.27 8.52 -9.62
CA VAL A 88 -8.69 7.17 -9.76
C VAL A 88 -9.77 6.12 -9.49
N ASN A 89 -9.98 5.20 -10.42
CA ASN A 89 -10.94 4.12 -10.31
C ASN A 89 -10.29 2.87 -9.74
N ILE A 90 -10.79 2.37 -8.63
CA ILE A 90 -10.33 1.12 -8.00
C ILE A 90 -11.40 0.06 -8.26
N PRO A 91 -11.07 -1.11 -8.85
CA PRO A 91 -9.74 -1.66 -9.12
C PRO A 91 -9.17 -1.43 -10.55
N GLN A 92 -9.78 -0.58 -11.38
CA GLN A 92 -9.44 -0.50 -12.81
C GLN A 92 -8.09 0.21 -13.09
N ASP A 93 -7.77 1.24 -12.32
CA ASP A 93 -6.57 2.06 -12.44
C ASP A 93 -5.49 1.68 -11.41
N LEU A 94 -5.90 1.09 -10.28
CA LEU A 94 -5.08 0.69 -9.13
C LEU A 94 -5.81 -0.32 -8.22
#